data_AF-A0A8J8BE20-F1
#
_entry.id   AF-A0A8J8BE20-F1
#
_cell.length_a   1.000
_cell.length_b   1.000
_cell.length_c   1.000
_cell.angle_alpha   90.00
_cell.angle_beta   90.00
_cell.angle_gamma   90.00
#
_symmetry.space_group_name_H-M   'P 1'
#
loop_
_entity.id
_entity.type
_entity.pdbx_description
1 polymer ?
#
loop_
_entity_poly.entity_id
_entity_poly.type
_entity_poly.pdbx_seq_one_letter_code
_entity_poly.pdbx_strand_id
1 'polypeptide(L)'
;MCWLVGSSEDYALGAETFAAQGKSLDERLLIVGRHPGGEHTRLGGAVVIDPVADGRLAANGPTAPWDFINRRINRRVGGMDVGAGRGGTLRVLAQMERLVPPGCGLNDLVELELGWGQWAASSGASVVCAYRQDAWQESILRDVSCVHSGQMGNRRLAVSFRMSYVAAGCWRVDGVIDFVAAPAFGTATRAALTRNGLVRLRFDGLDMIDAAGIQALAHAVRAVRGAKVRVEGANTTVRRLWQLSGFNTAAVAVEIA
;
A
#
# COMPACT_ATOMS: atom_id res chain seq x y z
N MET A 1 4.87 3.71 -3.95
CA MET A 1 4.89 5.20 -3.91
C MET A 1 3.47 5.71 -4.09
N CYS A 2 3.05 6.73 -3.34
CA CYS A 2 1.75 7.38 -3.50
C CYS A 2 1.90 8.60 -4.44
N TRP A 3 0.97 8.81 -5.37
CA TRP A 3 0.89 10.01 -6.18
C TRP A 3 -0.50 10.63 -6.04
N LEU A 4 -0.56 11.85 -5.50
CA LEU A 4 -1.80 12.61 -5.38
C LEU A 4 -2.02 13.43 -6.64
N VAL A 5 -3.07 13.09 -7.36
CA VAL A 5 -3.38 13.65 -8.67
C VAL A 5 -4.46 14.70 -8.52
N GLY A 6 -4.21 15.90 -9.07
CA GLY A 6 -5.14 17.03 -8.94
C GLY A 6 -6.41 16.86 -9.77
N SER A 7 -6.27 16.38 -11.02
CA SER A 7 -7.37 16.22 -11.97
C SER A 7 -7.19 14.98 -12.86
N SER A 8 -8.20 14.67 -13.69
CA SER A 8 -8.05 13.61 -14.70
C SER A 8 -7.06 13.97 -15.81
N GLU A 9 -6.90 15.26 -16.11
CA GLU A 9 -5.92 15.75 -17.08
C GLU A 9 -4.50 15.64 -16.51
N ASP A 10 -4.31 15.98 -15.22
CA ASP A 10 -3.05 15.78 -14.51
C ASP A 10 -2.65 14.30 -14.48
N TYR A 11 -3.64 13.41 -14.28
CA TYR A 11 -3.41 11.97 -14.35
C TYR A 11 -2.88 11.58 -15.73
N ALA A 12 -3.55 12.03 -16.79
CA ALA A 12 -3.20 11.67 -18.15
C ALA A 12 -1.78 12.11 -18.51
N LEU A 13 -1.45 13.37 -18.25
CA LEU A 13 -0.12 13.93 -18.51
C LEU A 13 0.97 13.24 -17.67
N GLY A 14 0.69 12.97 -16.40
CA GLY A 14 1.64 12.28 -15.53
C GLY A 14 1.82 10.80 -15.89
N ALA A 15 0.77 10.12 -16.37
CA ALA A 15 0.85 8.75 -16.89
C ALA A 15 1.69 8.68 -18.18
N GLU A 16 1.52 9.64 -19.09
CA GLU A 16 2.37 9.79 -20.27
C GLU A 16 3.84 10.00 -19.89
N THR A 17 4.10 10.90 -18.94
CA THR A 17 5.45 11.17 -18.43
C THR A 17 6.06 9.93 -17.79
N PHE A 18 5.29 9.22 -16.95
CA PHE A 18 5.70 7.98 -16.29
C PHE A 18 6.10 6.90 -17.31
N ALA A 19 5.32 6.75 -18.38
CA ALA A 19 5.62 5.78 -19.42
C ALA A 19 6.81 6.20 -20.30
N ALA A 20 6.93 7.49 -20.64
CA ALA A 20 8.09 8.00 -21.37
C ALA A 20 9.40 7.76 -20.57
N GLN A 21 9.38 8.00 -19.26
CA GLN A 21 10.51 7.73 -18.37
C GLN A 21 10.87 6.24 -18.33
N GLY A 22 9.89 5.35 -18.09
CA GLY A 22 10.18 3.91 -18.06
C GLY A 22 10.69 3.40 -19.40
N LYS A 23 10.18 3.90 -20.53
CA LYS A 23 10.71 3.60 -21.87
C LYS A 23 12.16 4.04 -22.02
N SER A 24 12.52 5.23 -21.54
CA SER A 24 13.91 5.73 -21.60
C SER A 24 14.89 4.90 -20.78
N LEU A 25 14.38 4.17 -19.78
CA LEU A 25 15.14 3.28 -18.90
C LEU A 25 15.03 1.80 -19.32
N ASP A 26 14.41 1.50 -20.48
CA ASP A 26 14.07 0.14 -20.95
C ASP A 26 13.32 -0.71 -19.89
N GLU A 27 12.50 -0.06 -19.07
CA GLU A 27 11.63 -0.73 -18.10
C GLU A 27 10.38 -1.31 -18.79
N ARG A 28 9.90 -2.44 -18.26
CA ARG A 28 8.59 -2.99 -18.63
C ARG A 28 7.51 -2.15 -17.97
N LEU A 29 6.51 -1.74 -18.73
CA LEU A 29 5.46 -0.83 -18.24
C LEU A 29 4.12 -1.53 -18.14
N LEU A 30 3.49 -1.43 -16.96
CA LEU A 30 2.13 -1.88 -16.69
C LEU A 30 1.30 -0.72 -16.14
N ILE A 31 0.13 -0.48 -16.74
CA ILE A 31 -0.87 0.45 -16.20
C ILE A 31 -2.07 -0.39 -15.75
N VAL A 32 -2.47 -0.23 -14.49
CA VAL A 32 -3.66 -0.88 -13.94
C VAL A 32 -4.70 0.19 -13.65
N GLY A 33 -5.70 0.32 -14.50
CA GLY A 33 -6.67 1.41 -14.49
C GLY A 33 -7.11 1.81 -15.90
N ARG A 34 -7.72 2.98 -16.01
CA ARG A 34 -8.17 3.52 -17.29
C ARG A 34 -7.04 4.28 -17.96
N HIS A 35 -6.84 4.00 -19.23
CA HIS A 35 -5.97 4.79 -20.08
C HIS A 35 -6.70 6.05 -20.61
N PRO A 36 -6.09 7.26 -20.59
CA PRO A 36 -6.70 8.49 -21.10
C PRO A 36 -7.05 8.45 -22.59
N GLY A 37 -6.26 7.76 -23.40
CA GLY A 37 -6.41 7.66 -24.86
C GLY A 37 -7.37 6.57 -25.37
N GLY A 38 -8.22 5.99 -24.51
CA GLY A 38 -9.17 4.94 -24.89
C GLY A 38 -8.58 3.52 -24.91
N GLU A 39 -9.44 2.52 -25.16
CA GLU A 39 -9.08 1.10 -25.12
C GLU A 39 -8.00 0.75 -26.17
N HIS A 40 -7.01 -0.04 -25.74
CA HIS A 40 -5.97 -0.69 -26.55
C HIS A 40 -4.79 0.14 -27.09
N THR A 41 -4.64 1.41 -26.74
CA THR A 41 -3.40 2.14 -27.08
C THR A 41 -2.21 1.65 -26.23
N ARG A 42 -1.20 1.04 -26.88
CA ARG A 42 0.12 0.81 -26.28
C ARG A 42 0.80 2.16 -26.04
N LEU A 43 0.51 2.82 -24.92
CA LEU A 43 1.19 4.07 -24.58
C LEU A 43 2.67 3.77 -24.36
N GLY A 44 3.51 4.14 -25.34
CA GLY A 44 4.94 3.87 -25.30
C GLY A 44 5.32 2.38 -25.20
N GLY A 45 4.42 1.44 -25.50
CA GLY A 45 4.64 0.00 -25.29
C GLY A 45 4.13 -0.57 -23.96
N ALA A 46 3.48 0.26 -23.12
CA ALA A 46 2.86 -0.20 -21.89
C ALA A 46 1.73 -1.20 -22.13
N VAL A 47 1.63 -2.17 -21.23
CA VAL A 47 0.47 -3.05 -21.15
C VAL A 47 -0.55 -2.44 -20.20
N VAL A 48 -1.80 -2.35 -20.63
CA VAL A 48 -2.90 -1.80 -19.83
C VAL A 48 -3.82 -2.93 -19.38
N ILE A 49 -4.23 -2.89 -18.11
CA ILE A 49 -5.28 -3.73 -17.54
C ILE A 49 -6.31 -2.79 -16.91
N ASP A 50 -7.56 -2.83 -17.35
CA ASP A 50 -8.66 -2.09 -16.74
C ASP A 50 -9.72 -3.06 -16.20
N PRO A 51 -9.68 -3.39 -14.90
CA PRO A 51 -10.62 -4.33 -14.31
C PRO A 51 -12.10 -3.91 -14.42
N VAL A 52 -12.36 -2.61 -14.54
CA VAL A 52 -13.72 -2.06 -14.70
C VAL A 52 -14.19 -2.22 -16.14
N ALA A 53 -13.37 -1.85 -17.12
CA ALA A 53 -13.71 -2.00 -18.54
C ALA A 53 -13.88 -3.47 -18.94
N ASP A 54 -13.11 -4.37 -18.34
CA ASP A 54 -13.23 -5.82 -18.53
C ASP A 54 -14.54 -6.43 -17.98
N GLY A 55 -15.45 -5.60 -17.44
CA GLY A 55 -16.75 -5.99 -16.89
C GLY A 55 -16.66 -6.82 -15.61
N ARG A 56 -15.49 -6.83 -14.95
CA ARG A 56 -15.21 -7.71 -13.80
C ARG A 56 -15.25 -7.01 -12.46
N LEU A 57 -15.16 -5.69 -12.46
CA LEU A 57 -15.51 -4.83 -11.33
C LEU A 57 -16.59 -3.86 -11.79
N ALA A 58 -17.64 -3.71 -10.98
CA ALA A 58 -18.53 -2.58 -11.17
C ALA A 58 -17.80 -1.31 -10.73
N ALA A 59 -17.96 -0.21 -11.47
CA ALA A 59 -17.32 1.07 -11.15
C ALA A 59 -17.63 1.56 -9.72
N ASN A 60 -18.79 1.17 -9.18
CA ASN A 60 -19.23 1.43 -7.80
C ASN A 60 -19.47 0.12 -7.03
N GLY A 61 -18.84 -0.98 -7.47
CA GLY A 61 -18.96 -2.29 -6.85
C GLY A 61 -18.11 -2.44 -5.59
N PRO A 62 -18.20 -3.59 -4.91
CA PRO A 62 -17.32 -3.87 -3.78
C PRO A 62 -15.85 -3.84 -4.20
N THR A 63 -14.98 -3.52 -3.25
CA THR A 63 -13.53 -3.57 -3.42
C THR A 63 -13.10 -4.93 -3.97
N ALA A 64 -12.30 -4.94 -5.02
CA ALA A 64 -11.74 -6.18 -5.55
C ALA A 64 -10.77 -6.78 -4.53
N PRO A 65 -10.90 -8.08 -4.17
CA PRO A 65 -9.90 -8.73 -3.35
C PRO A 65 -8.53 -8.65 -4.03
N TRP A 66 -7.48 -8.37 -3.26
CA TRP A 66 -6.10 -8.29 -3.76
C TRP A 66 -5.71 -9.48 -4.65
N ASP A 67 -6.10 -10.70 -4.27
CA ASP A 67 -5.77 -11.91 -5.02
C ASP A 67 -6.32 -11.92 -6.45
N PHE A 68 -7.47 -11.27 -6.68
CA PHE A 68 -8.02 -11.10 -8.01
C PHE A 68 -7.12 -10.20 -8.86
N ILE A 69 -6.73 -9.04 -8.32
CA ILE A 69 -5.84 -8.08 -8.99
C ILE A 69 -4.47 -8.71 -9.25
N ASN A 70 -3.88 -9.35 -8.25
CA ASN A 70 -2.58 -10.02 -8.33
C ASN A 70 -2.53 -11.09 -9.44
N ARG A 71 -3.55 -11.96 -9.53
CA ARG A 71 -3.61 -12.97 -10.60
C ARG A 71 -3.66 -12.36 -12.00
N ARG A 72 -4.36 -11.23 -12.17
CA ARG A 72 -4.42 -10.51 -13.45
C ARG A 72 -3.06 -9.93 -13.82
N ILE A 73 -2.42 -9.27 -12.87
CA ILE A 73 -1.07 -8.69 -13.04
C ILE A 73 -0.10 -9.79 -13.45
N ASN A 74 0.02 -10.86 -12.66
CA ASN A 74 1.00 -11.92 -12.93
C ASN A 74 0.75 -12.63 -14.26
N ARG A 75 -0.51 -12.84 -14.66
CA ARG A 75 -0.83 -13.37 -15.99
C ARG A 75 -0.33 -12.47 -17.11
N ARG A 76 -0.50 -11.16 -16.95
CA ARG A 76 -0.13 -10.20 -17.99
C ARG A 76 1.38 -9.97 -18.04
N VAL A 77 2.02 -9.87 -16.89
CA VAL A 77 3.48 -9.76 -16.73
C VAL A 77 4.18 -11.00 -17.28
N GLY A 78 3.70 -12.21 -16.97
CA GLY A 78 4.28 -13.44 -17.54
C GLY A 78 4.18 -13.51 -19.07
N GLY A 79 3.20 -12.83 -19.67
CA GLY A 79 3.08 -12.68 -21.12
C GLY A 79 4.01 -11.60 -21.72
N MET A 80 4.62 -10.74 -20.91
CA MET A 80 5.56 -9.71 -21.38
C MET A 80 6.95 -10.29 -21.68
N ASP A 81 7.32 -11.38 -21.02
CA ASP A 81 8.66 -11.99 -21.14
C ASP A 81 8.83 -12.83 -22.43
N VAL A 82 7.74 -13.33 -23.01
CA VAL A 82 7.77 -14.26 -24.16
C VAL A 82 8.00 -13.54 -25.50
N GLY A 83 7.81 -12.22 -25.58
CA GLY A 83 7.81 -11.48 -26.84
C GLY A 83 8.99 -10.53 -27.07
N ALA A 84 9.81 -10.22 -26.06
CA ALA A 84 10.67 -9.03 -26.13
C ALA A 84 12.16 -9.26 -25.80
N GLY A 85 12.56 -10.37 -25.17
CA GLY A 85 13.96 -10.53 -24.71
C GLY A 85 14.44 -9.40 -23.77
N ARG A 86 13.51 -8.62 -23.20
CA ARG A 86 13.81 -7.43 -22.38
C ARG A 86 13.90 -7.82 -20.91
N GLY A 87 15.12 -7.92 -20.40
CA GLY A 87 15.44 -8.15 -18.99
C GLY A 87 15.28 -6.92 -18.09
N GLY A 88 14.28 -6.06 -18.35
CA GLY A 88 14.07 -4.80 -17.62
C GLY A 88 13.20 -4.93 -16.37
N THR A 89 13.44 -4.06 -15.38
CA THR A 89 12.62 -3.90 -14.17
C THR A 89 11.17 -3.57 -14.56
N LEU A 90 10.20 -4.10 -13.82
CA LEU A 90 8.78 -3.82 -14.03
C LEU A 90 8.38 -2.54 -13.29
N ARG A 91 7.71 -1.64 -14.00
CA ARG A 91 7.16 -0.38 -13.47
C ARG A 91 5.64 -0.40 -13.62
N VAL A 92 4.93 -0.16 -12.52
CA VAL A 92 3.46 -0.21 -12.46
C VAL A 92 2.89 1.13 -12.04
N LEU A 93 1.92 1.62 -12.81
CA LEU A 93 1.06 2.74 -12.43
C LEU A 93 -0.35 2.21 -12.16
N ALA A 94 -0.80 2.29 -10.91
CA ALA A 94 -2.13 1.83 -10.49
C ALA A 94 -3.04 3.04 -10.25
N GLN A 95 -4.18 3.11 -10.94
CA GLN A 95 -5.21 4.13 -10.72
C GLN A 95 -6.18 3.62 -9.65
N MET A 96 -6.07 4.14 -8.43
CA MET A 96 -6.66 3.49 -7.26
C MET A 96 -8.19 3.54 -7.25
N GLU A 97 -8.81 4.63 -7.74
CA GLU A 97 -10.27 4.74 -7.86
C GLU A 97 -10.90 3.77 -8.88
N ARG A 98 -10.08 3.09 -9.70
CA ARG A 98 -10.53 2.01 -10.60
C ARG A 98 -10.42 0.63 -9.97
N LEU A 99 -9.64 0.51 -8.90
CA LEU A 99 -9.41 -0.75 -8.19
C LEU A 99 -10.30 -0.86 -6.95
N VAL A 100 -10.58 0.30 -6.34
CA VAL A 100 -11.33 0.45 -5.11
C VAL A 100 -12.27 1.64 -5.27
N PRO A 101 -13.57 1.51 -4.95
CA PRO A 101 -14.47 2.64 -4.99
C PRO A 101 -14.03 3.70 -3.96
N PRO A 102 -14.04 5.01 -4.29
CA PRO A 102 -13.61 6.04 -3.35
C PRO A 102 -14.42 6.15 -2.05
N GLY A 103 -15.62 5.55 -2.02
CA GLY A 103 -16.44 5.41 -0.83
C GLY A 103 -16.12 4.19 0.05
N CYS A 104 -15.07 3.42 -0.26
CA CYS A 104 -14.66 2.30 0.59
C CYS A 104 -14.18 2.78 1.97
N GLY A 105 -14.17 1.86 2.94
CA GLY A 105 -13.52 2.13 4.22
C GLY A 105 -11.99 2.20 4.08
N LEU A 106 -11.33 2.86 5.02
CA LEU A 106 -9.85 2.88 5.11
C LEU A 106 -9.27 1.46 5.15
N ASN A 107 -9.95 0.51 5.80
CA ASN A 107 -9.51 -0.89 5.88
C ASN A 107 -9.31 -1.51 4.50
N ASP A 108 -10.31 -1.40 3.62
CA ASP A 108 -10.28 -2.05 2.31
C ASP A 108 -9.15 -1.49 1.45
N LEU A 109 -8.97 -0.17 1.50
CA LEU A 109 -7.92 0.51 0.77
C LEU A 109 -6.52 0.15 1.30
N VAL A 110 -6.35 0.13 2.62
CA VAL A 110 -5.08 -0.27 3.25
C VAL A 110 -4.76 -1.73 2.97
N GLU A 111 -5.73 -2.64 3.04
CA GLU A 111 -5.52 -4.05 2.69
C GLU A 111 -5.03 -4.22 1.24
N LEU A 112 -5.60 -3.44 0.31
CA LEU A 112 -5.13 -3.43 -1.07
C LEU A 112 -3.70 -2.89 -1.19
N GLU A 113 -3.40 -1.78 -0.53
CA GLU A 113 -2.08 -1.14 -0.56
C GLU A 113 -0.97 -1.99 0.05
N LEU A 114 -1.25 -2.68 1.16
CA LEU A 114 -0.31 -3.66 1.71
C LEU A 114 -0.07 -4.82 0.74
N GLY A 115 -1.08 -5.20 -0.04
CA GLY A 115 -0.94 -6.17 -1.12
C GLY A 115 0.02 -5.68 -2.22
N TRP A 116 -0.14 -4.43 -2.65
CA TRP A 116 0.78 -3.79 -3.59
C TRP A 116 2.20 -3.71 -3.07
N GLY A 117 2.40 -3.28 -1.82
CA GLY A 117 3.71 -3.19 -1.19
C GLY A 117 4.41 -4.55 -1.10
N GLN A 118 3.68 -5.59 -0.70
CA GLN A 118 4.22 -6.96 -0.64
C GLN A 118 4.61 -7.49 -2.02
N TRP A 119 3.76 -7.29 -3.02
CA TRP A 119 4.03 -7.74 -4.39
C TRP A 119 5.17 -6.97 -5.05
N ALA A 120 5.25 -5.66 -4.83
CA ALA A 120 6.36 -4.84 -5.30
C ALA A 120 7.69 -5.35 -4.76
N ALA A 121 7.75 -5.61 -3.45
CA ALA A 121 8.95 -6.14 -2.80
C ALA A 121 9.34 -7.54 -3.29
N SER A 122 8.36 -8.43 -3.53
CA SER A 122 8.65 -9.80 -3.97
C SER A 122 8.98 -9.91 -5.47
N SER A 123 8.40 -9.04 -6.30
CA SER A 123 8.63 -9.03 -7.75
C SER A 123 9.80 -8.14 -8.19
N GLY A 124 10.30 -7.28 -7.30
CA GLY A 124 11.25 -6.23 -7.63
C GLY A 124 10.65 -5.09 -8.46
N ALA A 125 9.31 -5.04 -8.59
CA ALA A 125 8.64 -4.01 -9.35
C ALA A 125 8.57 -2.68 -8.59
N SER A 126 8.63 -1.58 -9.32
CA SER A 126 8.30 -0.26 -8.81
C SER A 126 6.80 0.01 -9.01
N VAL A 127 6.08 0.33 -7.93
CA VAL A 127 4.63 0.61 -7.97
C VAL A 127 4.35 2.04 -7.55
N VAL A 128 3.61 2.76 -8.40
CA VAL A 128 3.02 4.05 -8.10
C VAL A 128 1.50 3.90 -8.04
N CYS A 129 0.94 4.12 -6.85
CA CYS A 129 -0.49 4.16 -6.61
C CYS A 129 -0.95 5.61 -6.76
N ALA A 130 -1.74 5.88 -7.79
CA ALA A 130 -2.24 7.19 -8.15
C ALA A 130 -3.65 7.39 -7.59
N TYR A 131 -3.84 8.50 -6.89
CA TYR A 131 -5.07 8.86 -6.19
C TYR A 131 -5.59 10.20 -6.69
N ARG A 132 -6.76 10.20 -7.31
CA ARG A 132 -7.47 11.44 -7.65
C ARG A 132 -8.00 12.17 -6.42
N GLN A 133 -7.48 13.35 -6.13
CA GLN A 133 -7.85 14.09 -4.91
C GLN A 133 -9.33 14.46 -4.86
N ASP A 134 -9.95 14.71 -6.00
CA ASP A 134 -11.39 15.00 -6.10
C ASP A 134 -12.29 13.78 -5.89
N ALA A 135 -11.72 12.57 -5.91
CA ALA A 135 -12.45 11.33 -5.69
C ALA A 135 -12.45 10.91 -4.21
N TRP A 136 -11.40 11.23 -3.45
CA TRP A 136 -11.17 10.69 -2.12
C TRP A 136 -11.24 11.76 -1.03
N GLN A 137 -11.69 11.37 0.17
CA GLN A 137 -11.59 12.23 1.35
C GLN A 137 -10.12 12.41 1.75
N GLU A 138 -9.73 13.64 2.11
CA GLU A 138 -8.34 13.97 2.46
C GLU A 138 -7.82 13.13 3.65
N SER A 139 -8.67 12.86 4.64
CA SER A 139 -8.33 12.00 5.78
C SER A 139 -7.94 10.59 5.35
N ILE A 140 -8.69 9.98 4.42
CA ILE A 140 -8.38 8.66 3.86
C ILE A 140 -7.05 8.70 3.10
N LEU A 141 -6.82 9.73 2.29
CA LEU A 141 -5.56 9.90 1.55
C LEU A 141 -4.36 10.07 2.47
N ARG A 142 -4.50 10.80 3.58
CA ARG A 142 -3.46 10.96 4.59
C ARG A 142 -3.16 9.64 5.27
N ASP A 143 -4.20 8.94 5.72
CA ASP A 143 -4.04 7.71 6.50
C ASP A 143 -3.50 6.55 5.65
N VAL A 144 -3.93 6.43 4.38
CA VAL A 144 -3.36 5.44 3.44
C VAL A 144 -1.94 5.81 3.00
N SER A 145 -1.58 7.09 3.00
CA SER A 145 -0.19 7.50 2.68
C SER A 145 0.83 6.95 3.67
N CYS A 146 0.42 6.59 4.89
CA CYS A 146 1.29 5.95 5.88
C CYS A 146 1.76 4.56 5.45
N VAL A 147 1.05 3.84 4.57
CA VAL A 147 1.50 2.50 4.11
C VAL A 147 2.35 2.54 2.83
N HIS A 148 2.72 3.74 2.38
CA HIS A 148 3.57 3.95 1.22
C HIS A 148 5.00 4.29 1.63
N SER A 149 5.97 3.73 0.90
CA SER A 149 7.41 4.02 1.08
C SER A 149 7.80 5.47 0.75
N GLY A 150 6.96 6.19 0.00
CA GLY A 150 7.23 7.57 -0.40
C GLY A 150 6.08 8.18 -1.20
N GLN A 151 6.23 9.45 -1.55
CA GLN A 151 5.27 10.23 -2.33
C GLN A 151 5.94 10.82 -3.58
N MET A 152 5.17 10.89 -4.68
CA MET A 152 5.57 11.48 -5.95
C MET A 152 4.77 12.76 -6.22
N GLY A 153 5.40 13.71 -6.92
CA GLY A 153 4.78 14.98 -7.32
C GLY A 153 5.00 16.10 -6.30
N ASN A 154 4.41 17.25 -6.61
CA ASN A 154 4.57 18.49 -5.83
C ASN A 154 3.66 18.53 -4.59
N ARG A 155 2.57 17.76 -4.58
CA ARG A 155 1.65 17.66 -3.44
C ARG A 155 2.07 16.49 -2.57
N ARG A 156 2.42 16.79 -1.31
CA ARG A 156 2.84 15.80 -0.31
C ARG A 156 1.94 15.92 0.91
N LEU A 157 1.44 14.79 1.40
CA LEU A 157 0.74 14.74 2.68
C LEU A 157 1.75 14.51 3.78
N ALA A 158 1.67 15.33 4.83
CA ALA A 158 2.40 15.08 6.06
C ALA A 158 1.84 13.79 6.69
N VAL A 159 2.71 12.79 6.80
CA VAL A 159 2.41 11.53 7.50
C VAL A 159 3.29 11.46 8.73
N SER A 160 2.67 11.19 9.88
CA SER A 160 3.42 11.09 11.14
C SER A 160 4.28 9.82 11.17
N PHE A 161 3.81 8.73 10.58
CA PHE A 161 4.56 7.47 10.47
C PHE A 161 4.50 6.87 9.06
N ARG A 162 5.39 5.92 8.80
CA ARG A 162 5.33 5.04 7.63
C ARG A 162 5.41 3.58 8.04
N MET A 163 4.63 2.72 7.41
CA MET A 163 4.68 1.27 7.54
C MET A 163 4.93 0.65 6.16
N SER A 164 6.09 0.03 5.96
CA SER A 164 6.50 -0.50 4.65
C SER A 164 6.90 -1.97 4.73
N TYR A 165 6.56 -2.75 3.71
CA TYR A 165 6.91 -4.17 3.67
C TYR A 165 8.40 -4.34 3.42
N VAL A 166 9.02 -5.26 4.15
CA VAL A 166 10.43 -5.64 3.95
C VAL A 166 10.50 -7.01 3.28
N ALA A 167 10.19 -8.08 4.01
CA ALA A 167 10.19 -9.46 3.52
C ALA A 167 9.57 -10.39 4.57
N ALA A 168 9.06 -11.56 4.17
CA ALA A 168 8.65 -12.65 5.08
C ALA A 168 7.73 -12.22 6.25
N GLY A 169 6.75 -11.35 5.98
CA GLY A 169 5.82 -10.85 7.00
C GLY A 169 6.40 -9.78 7.92
N CYS A 170 7.61 -9.29 7.62
CA CYS A 170 8.27 -8.19 8.30
C CYS A 170 7.89 -6.85 7.66
N TRP A 171 7.55 -5.90 8.51
CA TRP A 171 7.22 -4.52 8.15
C TRP A 171 8.12 -3.59 8.93
N ARG A 172 8.70 -2.58 8.27
CA ARG A 172 9.39 -1.48 8.93
C ARG A 172 8.38 -0.41 9.29
N VAL A 173 8.49 0.14 10.50
CA VAL A 173 7.69 1.26 10.98
C VAL A 173 8.63 2.39 11.37
N ASP A 174 8.47 3.54 10.70
CA ASP A 174 9.30 4.72 10.88
C ASP A 174 8.45 5.93 11.31
N GLY A 175 9.02 6.87 12.08
CA GLY A 175 8.39 8.14 12.47
C GLY A 175 7.67 8.11 13.84
N VAL A 176 6.53 8.81 13.94
CA VAL A 176 5.78 9.04 15.17
C VAL A 176 4.36 8.48 15.07
N ILE A 177 3.96 7.66 16.03
CA ILE A 177 2.60 7.16 16.21
C ILE A 177 1.98 7.85 17.44
N ASP A 178 1.37 9.00 17.19
CA ASP A 178 0.58 9.73 18.18
C ASP A 178 -0.91 9.35 18.12
N PHE A 179 -1.72 10.00 18.96
CA PHE A 179 -3.17 9.86 18.99
C PHE A 179 -3.85 10.05 17.63
N VAL A 180 -3.33 10.95 16.78
CA VAL A 180 -3.90 11.23 15.45
C VAL A 180 -3.57 10.09 14.49
N ALA A 181 -2.36 9.55 14.54
CA ALA A 181 -1.89 8.47 13.70
C ALA A 181 -2.32 7.07 14.17
N ALA A 182 -2.68 6.90 15.44
CA ALA A 182 -3.00 5.62 16.04
C ALA A 182 -4.10 4.83 15.29
N PRO A 183 -5.21 5.44 14.82
CA PRO A 183 -6.23 4.72 14.04
C PRO A 183 -5.69 4.15 12.72
N ALA A 184 -4.88 4.91 11.99
CA ALA A 184 -4.26 4.47 10.74
C ALA A 184 -3.24 3.35 11.00
N PHE A 185 -2.43 3.47 12.07
CA PHE A 185 -1.48 2.44 12.46
C PHE A 185 -2.16 1.13 12.87
N GLY A 186 -3.22 1.20 13.67
CA GLY A 186 -4.02 0.02 14.03
C GLY A 186 -4.69 -0.64 12.82
N THR A 187 -5.16 0.17 11.87
CA THR A 187 -5.75 -0.33 10.61
C THR A 187 -4.71 -1.04 9.76
N ALA A 188 -3.54 -0.44 9.55
CA ALA A 188 -2.44 -1.07 8.81
C ALA A 188 -1.93 -2.35 9.47
N THR A 189 -1.77 -2.34 10.80
CA THR A 189 -1.34 -3.53 11.54
C THR A 189 -2.37 -4.65 11.43
N ARG A 190 -3.67 -4.35 11.59
CA ARG A 190 -4.74 -5.33 11.43
C ARG A 190 -4.76 -5.90 10.00
N ALA A 191 -4.68 -5.06 8.99
CA ALA A 191 -4.61 -5.49 7.59
C ALA A 191 -3.40 -6.41 7.34
N ALA A 192 -2.23 -6.09 7.90
CA ALA A 192 -1.05 -6.95 7.82
C ALA A 192 -1.27 -8.31 8.49
N LEU A 193 -1.95 -8.33 9.65
CA LEU A 193 -2.27 -9.55 10.40
C LEU A 193 -3.33 -10.42 9.71
N THR A 194 -4.34 -9.82 9.09
CA THR A 194 -5.34 -10.55 8.28
C THR A 194 -4.65 -11.29 7.14
N ARG A 195 -3.63 -10.68 6.53
CA ARG A 195 -2.85 -11.29 5.44
C ARG A 195 -1.85 -12.34 5.95
N ASN A 196 -1.25 -12.09 7.11
CA ASN A 196 -0.27 -12.99 7.71
C ASN A 196 -0.56 -13.09 9.21
N GLY A 197 -0.98 -14.26 9.69
CA GLY A 197 -1.28 -14.46 11.12
C GLY A 197 -0.09 -14.20 12.07
N LEU A 198 1.14 -14.08 11.55
CA LEU A 198 2.30 -13.60 12.27
C LEU A 198 2.91 -12.41 11.52
N VAL A 199 3.00 -11.27 12.19
CA VAL A 199 3.62 -10.04 11.67
C VAL A 199 4.83 -9.69 12.52
N ARG A 200 5.95 -9.33 11.87
CA ARG A 200 7.07 -8.69 12.56
C ARG A 200 7.07 -7.20 12.27
N LEU A 201 7.12 -6.37 13.29
CA LEU A 201 7.22 -4.92 13.18
C LEU A 201 8.61 -4.47 13.62
N ARG A 202 9.40 -3.93 12.70
CA ARG A 202 10.70 -3.34 12.99
C ARG A 202 10.54 -1.86 13.32
N PHE A 203 10.86 -1.51 14.55
CA PHE A 203 10.75 -0.17 15.11
C PHE A 203 12.09 0.57 15.18
N ASP A 204 13.09 0.11 14.40
CA ASP A 204 14.42 0.73 14.38
C ASP A 204 14.39 2.22 13.99
N GLY A 205 13.42 2.64 13.18
CA GLY A 205 13.19 4.03 12.79
C GLY A 205 11.98 4.68 13.45
N LEU A 206 11.39 4.05 14.47
CA LEU A 206 10.28 4.61 15.23
C LEU A 206 10.80 5.55 16.31
N ASP A 207 10.48 6.83 16.17
CA ASP A 207 10.89 7.88 17.11
C ASP A 207 10.05 7.82 18.39
N MET A 208 8.73 7.69 18.23
CA MET A 208 7.78 7.73 19.35
C MET A 208 6.50 6.94 19.04
N ILE A 209 5.94 6.33 20.08
CA ILE A 209 4.57 5.84 20.12
C ILE A 209 3.93 6.28 21.44
N ASP A 210 2.72 6.81 21.41
CA ASP A 210 1.99 7.16 22.62
C ASP A 210 1.05 6.04 23.08
N ALA A 211 0.28 6.30 24.15
CA ALA A 211 -0.65 5.32 24.70
C ALA A 211 -1.75 4.90 23.70
N ALA A 212 -2.20 5.81 22.85
CA ALA A 212 -3.21 5.51 21.83
C ALA A 212 -2.63 4.59 20.75
N GLY A 213 -1.38 4.82 20.34
CA GLY A 213 -0.65 3.91 19.45
C GLY A 213 -0.48 2.50 20.02
N ILE A 214 -0.09 2.39 21.29
CA ILE A 214 0.04 1.10 21.99
C ILE A 214 -1.32 0.39 22.08
N GLN A 215 -2.39 1.12 22.39
CA GLN A 215 -3.75 0.58 22.41
C GLN A 215 -4.20 0.12 21.02
N ALA A 216 -3.89 0.88 19.96
CA ALA A 216 -4.20 0.52 18.59
C ALA A 216 -3.51 -0.78 18.17
N LEU A 217 -2.24 -0.98 18.56
CA LEU A 217 -1.52 -2.24 18.34
C LEU A 217 -2.22 -3.42 19.04
N ALA A 218 -2.52 -3.27 20.34
CA ALA A 218 -3.17 -4.33 21.11
C ALA A 218 -4.56 -4.68 20.54
N HIS A 219 -5.33 -3.68 20.13
CA HIS A 219 -6.65 -3.86 19.51
C HIS A 219 -6.54 -4.54 18.13
N ALA A 220 -5.55 -4.17 17.32
CA ALA A 220 -5.31 -4.78 16.02
C ALA A 220 -5.03 -6.30 16.16
N VAL A 221 -4.19 -6.68 17.13
CA VAL A 221 -3.89 -8.10 17.40
C VAL A 221 -5.11 -8.85 17.90
N ARG A 222 -5.88 -8.29 18.82
CA ARG A 222 -7.10 -8.92 19.35
C ARG A 222 -8.19 -9.11 18.28
N ALA A 223 -8.25 -8.20 17.30
CA ALA A 223 -9.25 -8.25 16.23
C ALA A 223 -9.05 -9.44 15.28
N VAL A 224 -7.85 -10.04 15.23
CA VAL A 224 -7.55 -11.15 14.31
C VAL A 224 -7.25 -12.41 15.13
N ARG A 225 -8.16 -13.38 15.08
CA ARG A 225 -8.07 -14.61 15.89
C ARG A 225 -6.78 -15.37 15.60
N GLY A 226 -6.03 -15.66 16.67
CA GLY A 226 -4.78 -16.42 16.60
C GLY A 226 -3.59 -15.63 16.05
N ALA A 227 -3.78 -14.34 15.75
CA ALA A 227 -2.72 -13.52 15.21
C ALA A 227 -1.69 -13.14 16.27
N LYS A 228 -0.46 -12.90 15.83
CA LYS A 228 0.68 -12.57 16.69
C LYS A 228 1.49 -11.44 16.07
N VAL A 229 2.02 -10.56 16.92
CA VAL A 229 2.99 -9.55 16.52
C VAL A 229 4.29 -9.75 17.29
N ARG A 230 5.41 -9.71 16.59
CA ARG A 230 6.73 -9.54 17.18
C ARG A 230 7.24 -8.14 16.84
N VAL A 231 7.46 -7.32 17.85
CA VAL A 231 8.11 -6.01 17.69
C VAL A 231 9.60 -6.21 17.87
N GLU A 232 10.39 -5.74 16.92
CA GLU A 232 11.85 -5.82 16.88
C GLU A 232 12.42 -4.39 16.88
N GLY A 233 13.57 -4.17 17.52
CA GLY A 233 14.25 -2.86 17.46
C GLY A 233 13.54 -1.74 18.23
N ALA A 234 12.59 -2.08 19.12
CA ALA A 234 11.91 -1.08 19.94
C ALA A 234 12.88 -0.36 20.88
N ASN A 235 12.79 0.97 20.92
CA ASN A 235 13.54 1.80 21.86
C ASN A 235 13.04 1.62 23.32
N THR A 236 13.80 2.15 24.28
CA THR A 236 13.49 2.01 25.72
C THR A 236 12.12 2.59 26.09
N THR A 237 11.71 3.70 25.46
CA THR A 237 10.42 4.36 25.71
C THR A 237 9.27 3.45 25.29
N VAL A 238 9.32 2.87 24.07
CA VAL A 238 8.31 1.93 23.56
C VAL A 238 8.20 0.72 24.50
N ARG A 239 9.33 0.12 24.89
CA ARG A 239 9.37 -1.03 25.81
C ARG A 239 8.73 -0.69 27.14
N ARG A 240 9.03 0.49 27.69
CA ARG A 240 8.49 0.92 28.97
C ARG A 240 6.99 1.20 28.90
N LEU A 241 6.52 1.87 27.84
CA LEU A 241 5.09 2.10 27.62
C LEU A 241 4.33 0.79 27.47
N TRP A 242 4.88 -0.18 26.75
CA TRP A 242 4.29 -1.52 26.65
C TRP A 242 4.14 -2.19 28.02
N GLN A 243 5.19 -2.19 28.84
CA GLN A 243 5.16 -2.75 30.20
C GLN A 243 4.11 -2.07 31.10
N LEU A 244 3.94 -0.76 30.97
CA LEU A 244 3.00 0.03 31.77
C LEU A 244 1.56 -0.01 31.23
N SER A 245 1.35 -0.45 30.00
CA SER A 245 0.04 -0.39 29.32
C SER A 245 -1.01 -1.37 29.85
N GLY A 246 -0.60 -2.38 30.62
CA GLY A 246 -1.47 -3.48 31.03
C GLY A 246 -1.77 -4.50 29.91
N PHE A 247 -1.20 -4.34 28.71
CA PHE A 247 -1.33 -5.31 27.61
C PHE A 247 -0.28 -6.42 27.62
N ASN A 248 0.70 -6.39 28.52
CA ASN A 248 1.70 -7.44 28.67
C ASN A 248 1.11 -8.70 29.33
N THR A 249 0.20 -9.37 28.62
CA THR A 249 -0.59 -10.51 29.08
C THR A 249 -0.73 -11.53 27.96
N ALA A 250 -1.02 -12.79 28.30
CA ALA A 250 -1.26 -13.83 27.29
C ALA A 250 -2.46 -13.54 26.35
N ALA A 251 -3.37 -12.65 26.75
CA ALA A 251 -4.53 -12.25 25.96
C ALA A 251 -4.18 -11.28 24.81
N VAL A 252 -2.96 -10.74 24.77
CA VAL A 252 -2.47 -9.89 23.69
C VAL A 252 -1.15 -10.46 23.22
N ALA A 253 -1.18 -11.18 22.10
CA ALA A 253 -0.02 -11.88 21.57
C ALA A 253 0.97 -10.93 20.85
N VAL A 254 1.51 -9.98 21.60
CA VAL A 254 2.56 -9.04 21.19
C VAL A 254 3.81 -9.33 22.01
N GLU A 255 4.90 -9.66 21.34
CA GLU A 255 6.21 -9.85 21.94
C GLU A 255 7.11 -8.67 21.57
N ILE A 256 7.67 -7.97 22.56
CA ILE A 256 8.65 -6.91 22.32
C ILE A 256 10.06 -7.51 22.50
N ALA A 257 10.74 -7.79 21.38
CA ALA A 257 12.08 -8.37 21.31
C ALA A 257 13.17 -7.29 21.30
#